data_AF-A0A401FL99-F1
#
_entry.id   AF-A0A401FL99-F1
#
_cell.length_a   1.000
_cell.length_b   1.000
_cell.length_c   1.000
_cell.angle_alpha   90.00
_cell.angle_beta   90.00
_cell.angle_gamma   90.00
#
_symmetry.space_group_name_H-M   'P 1'
#
loop_
_entity.id
_entity.type
_entity.pdbx_description
1 polymer ?
#
loop_
_entity_poly.entity_id
_entity_poly.type
_entity_poly.pdbx_seq_one_letter_code
_entity_poly.pdbx_strand_id
1 'polypeptide(L)'
;MSKYLRELPNRQTIKTSELMKHYFQMVSLDKEMQIGMSETANTDLLISAFKTTQMYLAKVGIIGKIRGSLSNVNQSYWDDFLSGAVVNVSLKWLNDGMKESPEYMGKLIASFVSHQDAIG
;
A
#
# COMPACT_ATOMS: atom_id res chain seq x y z
N MET A 1 -11.25 -4.88 35.64
CA MET A 1 -10.83 -4.72 34.22
C MET A 1 -11.35 -3.38 33.67
N SER A 2 -10.99 -2.28 34.31
CA SER A 2 -9.94 -1.31 33.92
C SER A 2 -10.29 -0.44 32.70
N LYS A 3 -11.00 0.65 33.00
CA LYS A 3 -11.14 1.90 32.24
C LYS A 3 -9.82 2.36 31.57
N TYR A 4 -8.69 1.98 32.16
CA TYR A 4 -7.32 2.10 31.65
C TYR A 4 -7.07 1.58 30.22
N LEU A 5 -7.73 0.51 29.77
CA LEU A 5 -7.58 0.03 28.38
C LEU A 5 -8.41 0.85 27.37
N ARG A 6 -9.37 1.64 27.87
CA ARG A 6 -10.28 2.46 27.06
C ARG A 6 -9.74 3.88 26.82
N GLU A 7 -8.65 4.23 27.52
CA GLU A 7 -7.97 5.54 27.49
C GLU A 7 -6.59 5.47 26.81
N LEU A 8 -6.30 4.41 26.03
CA LEU A 8 -5.12 4.42 25.18
C LEU A 8 -5.25 5.58 24.18
N PRO A 9 -4.32 6.55 24.21
CA PRO A 9 -4.37 7.71 23.35
C PRO A 9 -4.38 7.21 21.91
N ASN A 10 -5.37 7.67 21.14
CA ASN A 10 -5.39 7.70 19.67
C ASN A 10 -4.37 6.76 19.03
N ARG A 11 -4.76 5.53 18.67
CA ARG A 11 -4.00 4.75 17.68
C ARG A 11 -3.84 5.66 16.48
N GLN A 12 -2.66 6.26 16.31
CA GLN A 12 -2.39 7.17 15.22
C GLN A 12 -2.50 6.34 13.95
N THR A 13 -3.61 6.50 13.25
CA THR A 13 -3.81 5.88 11.96
C THR A 13 -2.71 6.41 11.05
N ILE A 14 -1.86 5.52 10.55
CA ILE A 14 -0.82 5.91 9.61
C ILE A 14 -1.53 6.35 8.33
N LYS A 15 -1.22 7.57 7.85
CA LYS A 15 -1.75 8.06 6.58
C LYS A 15 -1.28 7.15 5.45
N THR A 16 -2.13 6.88 4.46
CA THR A 16 -1.78 6.05 3.29
C THR A 16 -0.48 6.50 2.64
N SER A 17 -0.23 7.81 2.55
CA SER A 17 1.01 8.37 1.99
C SER A 17 2.26 7.97 2.77
N GLU A 18 2.18 7.91 4.10
CA GLU A 18 3.31 7.55 4.97
C GLU A 18 3.56 6.04 4.93
N LEU A 19 2.49 5.25 4.92
CA LEU A 19 2.59 3.80 4.72
C LEU A 19 3.26 3.48 3.38
N MET A 20 2.81 4.13 2.30
CA MET A 20 3.36 3.88 0.97
C MET A 20 4.80 4.38 0.86
N LYS A 21 5.16 5.52 1.47
CA LYS A 21 6.55 5.96 1.58
C LYS A 21 7.43 4.85 2.17
N HIS A 22 7.03 4.26 3.30
CA HIS A 22 7.81 3.18 3.92
C HIS A 22 7.90 1.93 3.04
N TYR A 23 6.83 1.61 2.31
CA TYR A 23 6.86 0.55 1.32
C TYR A 23 7.90 0.83 0.21
N PHE A 24 7.90 2.02 -0.39
CA PHE A 24 8.89 2.39 -1.43
C PHE A 24 10.32 2.45 -0.87
N GLN A 25 10.51 2.86 0.38
CA GLN A 25 11.81 2.78 1.05
C GLN A 25 12.29 1.32 1.14
N MET A 26 11.44 0.41 1.62
CA MET A 26 11.76 -1.01 1.72
C MET A 26 12.10 -1.62 0.36
N VAL A 27 11.26 -1.38 -0.64
CA VAL A 27 11.45 -1.89 -2.00
C VAL A 27 12.75 -1.36 -2.63
N SER A 28 13.17 -0.13 -2.31
CA SER A 28 14.43 0.44 -2.80
C SER A 28 15.68 -0.19 -2.15
N LEU A 29 15.59 -0.64 -0.89
CA LEU A 29 16.70 -1.28 -0.19
C LEU A 29 17.05 -2.64 -0.79
N ASP A 30 16.02 -3.36 -1.28
CA ASP A 30 16.16 -4.70 -1.86
C ASP A 30 15.94 -4.70 -3.39
N LYS A 31 16.33 -3.62 -4.09
CA LYS A 31 16.03 -3.40 -5.52
C LYS A 31 16.40 -4.60 -6.41
N GLU A 32 17.58 -5.17 -6.27
CA GLU A 32 18.06 -6.25 -7.15
C GLU A 32 17.21 -7.52 -7.00
N MET A 33 16.78 -7.83 -5.77
CA MET A 33 15.86 -8.92 -5.49
C MET A 33 14.49 -8.65 -6.12
N GLN A 34 13.96 -7.44 -5.94
CA GLN A 34 12.63 -7.06 -6.45
C GLN A 34 12.57 -7.13 -7.99
N ILE A 35 13.61 -6.64 -8.67
CA ILE A 35 13.73 -6.72 -10.13
C ILE A 35 13.88 -8.19 -10.56
N GLY A 36 14.79 -8.95 -9.95
CA GLY A 36 15.00 -10.36 -10.30
C GLY A 36 13.75 -11.24 -10.09
N MET A 37 12.93 -10.94 -9.08
CA MET A 37 11.64 -11.62 -8.88
C MET A 37 10.62 -11.28 -9.98
N SER A 38 10.65 -10.05 -10.51
CA SER A 38 9.74 -9.65 -11.60
C SER A 38 10.10 -10.29 -12.95
N GLU A 39 11.40 -10.52 -13.20
CA GLU A 39 11.89 -11.14 -14.44
C GLU A 39 11.67 -12.66 -14.48
N THR A 40 11.49 -13.29 -13.31
CA THR A 40 11.35 -14.75 -13.15
C THR A 40 9.89 -15.22 -13.02
N ALA A 41 8.92 -14.40 -13.47
CA ALA A 41 7.47 -14.66 -13.36
C ALA A 41 6.93 -14.77 -11.91
N ASN A 42 7.67 -14.27 -10.91
CA ASN A 42 7.25 -14.27 -9.50
C ASN A 42 6.56 -12.96 -9.06
N THR A 43 6.04 -12.17 -10.00
CA THR A 43 5.26 -10.97 -9.69
C THR A 43 4.05 -11.28 -8.80
N ASP A 44 3.45 -12.45 -8.96
CA ASP A 44 2.34 -12.93 -8.11
C ASP A 44 2.74 -13.07 -6.64
N LEU A 45 3.99 -13.45 -6.35
CA LEU A 45 4.49 -13.54 -4.99
C LEU A 45 4.63 -12.16 -4.35
N LEU A 46 5.12 -11.17 -5.10
CA LEU A 46 5.20 -9.77 -4.64
C LEU A 46 3.82 -9.19 -4.37
N ILE A 47 2.86 -9.43 -5.28
CA ILE A 47 1.46 -9.03 -5.12
C ILE A 47 0.84 -9.67 -3.88
N SER A 48 1.02 -10.99 -3.70
CA SER A 48 0.48 -11.72 -2.55
C SER A 48 1.09 -11.27 -1.22
N ALA A 49 2.40 -10.99 -1.18
CA ALA A 49 3.09 -10.48 0.00
C ALA A 49 2.59 -9.08 0.39
N PHE A 50 2.42 -8.19 -0.60
CA PHE A 50 1.85 -6.86 -0.37
C PHE A 50 0.41 -6.95 0.14
N LYS A 51 -0.45 -7.73 -0.54
CA LYS A 51 -1.85 -7.97 -0.15
C LYS A 51 -1.95 -8.49 1.29
N THR A 52 -1.15 -9.49 1.64
CA THR A 52 -1.16 -10.08 2.98
C THR A 52 -0.79 -9.04 4.04
N THR A 53 0.26 -8.25 3.77
CA THR A 53 0.70 -7.17 4.67
C THR A 53 -0.37 -6.10 4.84
N GLN A 54 -0.97 -5.61 3.76
CA GLN A 54 -2.00 -4.57 3.85
C GLN A 54 -3.22 -5.05 4.65
N MET A 55 -3.67 -6.29 4.39
CA MET A 55 -4.82 -6.88 5.07
C MET A 55 -4.54 -7.06 6.56
N TYR A 56 -3.32 -7.49 6.91
CA TYR A 56 -2.89 -7.58 8.30
C TYR A 56 -2.93 -6.22 8.99
N LEU A 57 -2.30 -5.19 8.40
CA LEU A 57 -2.25 -3.84 8.95
C LEU A 57 -3.64 -3.23 9.15
N ALA A 58 -4.57 -3.49 8.21
CA ALA A 58 -5.96 -3.07 8.33
C ALA A 58 -6.68 -3.82 9.45
N LYS A 59 -6.47 -5.15 9.58
CA LYS A 59 -7.07 -5.98 10.64
C LYS A 59 -6.62 -5.54 12.03
N VAL A 60 -5.35 -5.16 12.21
CA VAL A 60 -4.83 -4.70 13.50
C VAL A 60 -5.08 -3.21 13.76
N GLY A 61 -5.71 -2.50 12.83
CA GLY A 61 -6.10 -1.09 12.98
C GLY A 61 -4.93 -0.11 12.99
N ILE A 62 -3.80 -0.47 12.36
CA ILE A 62 -2.66 0.43 12.14
C ILE A 62 -2.97 1.40 10.99
N ILE A 63 -3.68 0.90 9.98
CA ILE A 63 -4.17 1.68 8.85
C ILE A 63 -5.71 1.66 8.88
N GLY A 64 -6.33 2.75 8.47
CA GLY A 64 -7.74 2.70 8.10
C GLY A 64 -7.90 1.70 6.97
N LYS A 65 -9.09 1.08 6.81
CA LYS A 65 -9.36 0.38 5.56
C LYS A 65 -9.08 1.39 4.44
N ILE A 66 -8.15 1.07 3.54
CA ILE A 66 -7.97 1.80 2.28
C ILE A 66 -9.18 1.43 1.44
N ARG A 67 -10.35 1.93 1.86
CA ARG A 67 -11.62 1.70 1.21
C ARG A 67 -11.66 2.77 0.13
N GLY A 68 -11.63 2.36 -1.13
CA GLY A 68 -12.09 3.27 -2.17
C GLY A 68 -13.47 3.81 -1.77
N SER A 69 -13.78 5.05 -2.14
CA SER A 69 -15.10 5.69 -1.95
C SER A 69 -16.26 4.80 -2.48
N LEU A 70 -15.94 3.80 -3.28
CA LEU A 70 -16.83 2.80 -3.86
C LEU A 70 -17.49 1.92 -2.79
N SER A 71 -18.57 2.41 -2.21
CA SER A 71 -19.48 1.68 -1.30
C SER A 71 -20.01 0.36 -1.88
N ASN A 72 -19.87 0.16 -3.20
CA ASN A 72 -20.45 -0.94 -3.98
C ASN A 72 -19.40 -1.93 -4.55
N VAL A 73 -18.10 -1.73 -4.33
CA VAL A 73 -17.08 -2.68 -4.80
C VAL A 73 -16.88 -3.78 -3.77
N ASN A 74 -16.88 -5.03 -4.23
CA ASN A 74 -16.51 -6.17 -3.42
C ASN A 74 -15.05 -6.02 -2.95
N GLN A 75 -14.87 -5.98 -1.63
CA GLN A 75 -13.60 -5.70 -0.96
C GLN A 75 -12.47 -6.62 -1.44
N SER A 76 -12.75 -7.89 -1.75
CA SER A 76 -11.70 -8.83 -2.20
C SER A 76 -11.08 -8.39 -3.52
N TYR A 77 -11.92 -8.01 -4.50
CA TYR A 77 -11.43 -7.55 -5.80
C TYR A 77 -10.74 -6.18 -5.70
N TRP A 78 -11.18 -5.34 -4.77
CA TRP A 78 -10.50 -4.08 -4.49
C TRP A 78 -9.09 -4.30 -3.92
N ASP A 79 -8.95 -5.22 -2.97
CA ASP A 79 -7.66 -5.56 -2.39
C ASP A 79 -6.70 -6.16 -3.43
N ASP A 80 -7.20 -7.00 -4.35
CA ASP A 80 -6.43 -7.53 -5.48
C ASP A 80 -6.00 -6.43 -6.45
N PHE A 81 -6.93 -5.57 -6.85
CA PHE A 81 -6.66 -4.43 -7.74
C PHE A 81 -5.59 -3.50 -7.17
N LEU A 82 -5.76 -3.07 -5.92
CA LEU A 82 -4.82 -2.16 -5.26
C LEU A 82 -3.43 -2.81 -5.14
N SER A 83 -3.36 -4.08 -4.76
CA SER A 83 -2.10 -4.80 -4.62
C SER A 83 -1.35 -4.90 -5.94
N GLY A 84 -2.05 -5.28 -7.02
CA GLY A 84 -1.46 -5.34 -8.36
C GLY A 84 -0.99 -3.97 -8.84
N ALA A 85 -1.80 -2.93 -8.64
CA ALA A 85 -1.46 -1.57 -9.04
C ALA A 85 -0.21 -1.04 -8.33
N VAL A 86 -0.13 -1.18 -7.00
CA VAL A 86 1.00 -0.69 -6.21
C VAL A 86 2.29 -1.44 -6.57
N VAL A 87 2.25 -2.77 -6.68
CA VAL A 87 3.43 -3.56 -7.05
C VAL A 87 3.90 -3.19 -8.46
N ASN A 88 3.00 -3.07 -9.44
CA ASN A 88 3.38 -2.68 -10.80
C ASN A 88 4.02 -1.29 -10.86
N VAL A 89 3.48 -0.32 -10.11
CA VAL A 89 4.09 1.02 -10.01
C VAL A 89 5.48 0.94 -9.37
N SER A 90 5.66 0.10 -8.35
CA SER A 90 6.96 -0.08 -7.70
C SER A 90 8.00 -0.68 -8.64
N LEU A 91 7.64 -1.70 -9.42
CA LEU A 91 8.53 -2.32 -10.39
C LEU A 91 8.90 -1.36 -11.51
N LYS A 92 7.92 -0.61 -12.04
CA LYS A 92 8.19 0.45 -13.02
C LYS A 92 9.18 1.48 -12.45
N TRP A 93 8.95 1.96 -11.24
CA TRP A 93 9.81 2.94 -10.57
C TRP A 93 11.24 2.41 -10.37
N LEU A 94 11.39 1.14 -9.94
CA LEU A 94 12.70 0.49 -9.83
C LEU A 94 13.42 0.37 -11.18
N ASN A 95 12.71 -0.06 -12.22
CA ASN A 95 13.23 -0.24 -13.57
C ASN A 95 13.62 1.09 -14.23
N ASP A 96 12.88 2.16 -13.94
CA ASP A 96 13.20 3.51 -14.39
C ASP A 96 14.37 4.13 -13.59
N GLY A 97 14.94 3.42 -12.62
CA GLY A 97 16.11 3.86 -11.85
C GLY A 97 15.77 4.64 -10.59
N MET A 98 14.55 4.53 -10.06
CA MET A 98 14.08 5.21 -8.85
C MET A 98 14.21 6.74 -8.95
N LYS A 99 13.76 7.34 -10.06
CA LYS A 99 13.90 8.77 -10.34
C LYS A 99 13.24 9.66 -9.29
N GLU A 100 12.04 9.29 -8.87
CA GLU A 100 11.30 9.98 -7.82
C GLU A 100 11.66 9.47 -6.43
N SER A 101 11.53 10.30 -5.40
CA SER A 101 11.80 9.86 -4.02
C SER A 101 10.69 8.94 -3.48
N PRO A 102 10.98 8.08 -2.48
CA PRO A 102 9.95 7.29 -1.81
C PRO A 102 8.80 8.12 -1.24
N GLU A 103 9.07 9.33 -0.75
CA GLU A 103 8.05 10.27 -0.27
C GLU A 103 7.12 10.73 -1.40
N TYR A 104 7.67 10.99 -2.58
CA TYR A 104 6.87 11.33 -3.75
C TYR A 104 5.99 10.16 -4.18
N MET A 105 6.57 8.97 -4.30
CA MET A 105 5.85 7.76 -4.69
C MET A 105 4.75 7.41 -3.68
N GLY A 106 5.00 7.61 -2.38
CA GLY A 106 4.00 7.46 -1.34
C GLY A 106 2.80 8.40 -1.50
N LYS A 107 3.06 9.68 -1.80
CA LYS A 107 2.00 10.66 -2.11
C LYS A 107 1.25 10.33 -3.40
N LEU A 108 1.95 9.86 -4.43
CA LEU A 108 1.37 9.47 -5.71
C LEU A 108 0.34 8.35 -5.53
N ILE A 109 0.72 7.25 -4.87
CA ILE A 109 -0.22 6.17 -4.58
C ILE A 109 -1.39 6.68 -3.74
N ALA A 110 -1.12 7.44 -2.68
CA ALA A 110 -2.18 8.02 -1.85
C ALA A 110 -3.17 8.85 -2.67
N SER A 111 -2.72 9.59 -3.69
CA SER A 111 -3.59 10.38 -4.56
C SER A 111 -4.56 9.52 -5.37
N PHE A 112 -4.12 8.35 -5.88
CA PHE A 112 -4.96 7.41 -6.62
C PHE A 112 -6.07 6.81 -5.75
N VAL A 113 -5.79 6.62 -4.46
CA VAL A 113 -6.76 6.04 -3.52
C VAL A 113 -7.61 7.08 -2.82
N SER A 114 -7.23 8.36 -2.87
CA SER A 114 -7.97 9.48 -2.25
C SER A 114 -8.89 10.23 -3.21
N HIS A 115 -8.64 10.18 -4.54
CA HIS A 115 -9.49 10.84 -5.55
C HIS A 115 -10.46 9.84 -6.21
N GLN A 116 -11.57 9.54 -5.54
CA GLN A 116 -12.72 8.86 -6.18
C GLN A 116 -14.06 9.61 -6.04
N ASP A 117 -14.03 10.89 -5.70
CA ASP A 117 -15.20 11.79 -5.76
C ASP A 117 -14.99 12.88 -6.82
N ALA A 118 -14.85 12.49 -8.08
CA ALA A 118 -14.86 13.45 -9.20
C ALA A 118 -15.25 12.78 -10.53
N ILE A 119 -16.37 12.07 -10.56
CA ILE A 119 -17.16 11.93 -11.78
C ILE A 119 -18.63 12.04 -11.35
N GLY A 120 -19.18 13.23 -11.55
CA GLY A 120 -20.63 13.48 -11.50
C GLY A 120 -21.30 13.00 -12.78
#